data_AF-A0A178M8H9-F1
#
_entry.id   AF-A0A178M8H9-F1
#
_cell.length_a   1.000
_cell.length_b   1.000
_cell.length_c   1.000
_cell.angle_alpha   90.00
_cell.angle_beta   90.00
_cell.angle_gamma   90.00
#
_symmetry.space_group_name_H-M   'P 1'
#
loop_
_entity.id
_entity.type
_entity.pdbx_description
1 polymer ?
#
loop_
_entity_poly.entity_id
_entity_poly.type
_entity_poly.pdbx_seq_one_letter_code
_entity_poly.pdbx_strand_id
1 'polypeptide(L)'
;MLHRFPMLGERFWHLIAGRRVAPARRGPWLLGTALMVLGAGLLIYVLVTTLQIEYYRWAARGDSPLPAPQITTSGFRPADARPLPLLPDLAPAAPAAPAGDLPPPAAAPAAPADEVSPPAAPATSTLSAVGSGLLISEPPEPVRAEWVATVDRLVIPAIRVDFKVIEVGWDTIEENGQLISVWQVAEYAVGQHRGSANPGEGDNIVLAGHVGGYGRVFKDLFYLKPGDEVIVYSRGQPYRYIVNERIVVDEEGVPPEQRLANARYIAPTGYEVVTMVTCWPPSGPDKFKQRVIVRALPVQTTDDGAALPDSTR
;
A
#
# COMPACT_ATOMS: atom_id res chain seq x y z
N MET A 1 -2.87 -52.15 -23.49
CA MET A 1 -3.00 -51.03 -24.45
C MET A 1 -2.16 -49.87 -23.95
N LEU A 2 -0.92 -49.74 -24.43
CA LEU A 2 -0.04 -48.60 -24.19
C LEU A 2 0.43 -48.15 -25.57
N HIS A 3 -0.21 -47.13 -26.12
CA HIS A 3 0.21 -46.55 -27.40
C HIS A 3 1.36 -45.58 -27.17
N ARG A 4 2.48 -45.91 -27.82
CA ARG A 4 3.76 -45.25 -27.84
C ARG A 4 3.66 -44.07 -28.82
N PHE A 5 3.70 -42.84 -28.32
CA PHE A 5 3.77 -41.63 -29.15
C PHE A 5 5.08 -41.60 -29.95
N PRO A 6 5.06 -41.44 -31.29
CA PRO A 6 6.28 -41.33 -32.07
C PRO A 6 6.83 -39.90 -32.05
N MET A 7 8.02 -39.76 -31.45
CA MET A 7 9.16 -38.96 -31.93
C MET A 7 8.84 -37.74 -32.83
N LEU A 8 8.48 -36.61 -32.21
CA LEU A 8 8.57 -35.29 -32.84
C LEU A 8 9.95 -34.61 -32.63
N GLY A 9 10.96 -35.36 -32.16
CA GLY A 9 12.24 -34.81 -31.69
C GLY A 9 13.31 -34.58 -32.76
N GLU A 10 13.54 -35.53 -33.67
CA GLU A 10 14.75 -35.47 -34.52
C GLU A 10 14.61 -34.61 -35.78
N ARG A 11 13.42 -34.57 -36.41
CA ARG A 11 13.22 -33.80 -37.64
C ARG A 11 13.22 -32.29 -37.42
N PHE A 12 12.86 -31.85 -36.21
CA PHE A 12 12.84 -30.43 -35.85
C PHE A 12 14.26 -29.88 -35.58
N TRP A 13 15.12 -30.69 -34.98
CA TRP A 13 16.52 -30.33 -34.72
C TRP A 13 17.35 -30.11 -35.99
N HIS A 14 17.06 -30.85 -37.08
CA HIS A 14 17.79 -30.72 -38.34
C HIS A 14 17.48 -29.44 -39.13
N LEU A 15 16.36 -28.77 -38.85
CA LEU A 15 16.01 -27.46 -39.45
C LEU A 15 16.72 -26.29 -38.75
N ILE A 16 17.05 -26.45 -37.48
CA ILE A 16 17.67 -25.43 -36.63
C ILE A 16 19.21 -25.54 -36.65
N ALA A 17 19.75 -26.74 -36.90
CA ALA A 17 21.18 -26.96 -37.00
C ALA A 17 21.76 -26.29 -38.28
N GLY A 18 22.45 -25.15 -38.10
CA GLY A 18 23.11 -24.33 -39.13
C GLY A 18 24.20 -25.02 -39.98
N ARG A 19 24.22 -26.37 -40.03
CA ARG A 19 25.11 -27.18 -40.88
C ARG A 19 24.89 -26.97 -42.38
N ARG A 20 23.79 -26.32 -42.82
CA ARG A 20 23.51 -25.99 -44.23
C ARG A 20 23.72 -24.51 -44.59
N VAL A 21 24.29 -23.69 -43.71
CA VAL A 21 24.56 -22.27 -44.01
C VAL A 21 25.98 -22.09 -44.52
N ALA A 22 26.12 -21.59 -45.75
CA ALA A 22 27.40 -21.28 -46.38
C ALA A 22 28.23 -20.33 -45.48
N PRO A 23 29.57 -20.48 -45.39
CA PRO A 23 30.40 -19.71 -44.47
C PRO A 23 30.18 -18.19 -44.52
N ALA A 24 30.04 -17.65 -45.73
CA ALA A 24 29.80 -16.22 -45.99
C ALA A 24 28.44 -15.70 -45.45
N ARG A 25 27.48 -16.58 -45.16
CA ARG A 25 26.13 -16.23 -44.67
C ARG A 25 25.89 -16.59 -43.21
N ARG A 26 26.87 -17.17 -42.52
CA ARG A 26 26.73 -17.61 -41.11
C ARG A 26 26.53 -16.44 -40.14
N GLY A 27 27.26 -15.33 -40.32
CA GLY A 27 27.11 -14.13 -39.49
C GLY A 27 25.69 -13.54 -39.54
N PRO A 28 25.18 -13.19 -40.74
CA PRO A 28 23.80 -12.70 -40.89
C PRO A 28 22.73 -13.68 -40.42
N TRP A 29 22.93 -14.98 -40.63
CA TRP A 29 22.01 -16.02 -40.17
C TRP A 29 21.97 -16.10 -38.63
N LEU A 30 23.12 -16.13 -37.96
CA LEU A 30 23.20 -16.12 -36.50
C LEU A 30 22.57 -14.86 -35.90
N LEU A 31 22.82 -13.68 -36.51
CA LEU A 31 22.21 -12.43 -36.09
C LEU A 31 20.68 -12.48 -36.24
N GLY A 32 20.17 -12.98 -37.36
CA GLY A 32 18.72 -13.14 -37.59
C GLY A 32 18.06 -14.09 -36.60
N THR A 33 18.68 -15.24 -36.31
CA THR A 33 18.20 -16.18 -35.28
C THR A 33 18.25 -15.55 -33.88
N ALA A 34 19.32 -14.83 -33.54
CA ALA A 34 19.43 -14.15 -32.26
C ALA A 34 18.34 -13.08 -32.07
N LEU A 35 18.07 -12.26 -33.10
CA LEU A 35 17.00 -11.27 -33.08
C LEU A 35 15.61 -11.91 -32.97
N MET A 36 15.37 -13.03 -33.66
CA MET A 36 14.12 -13.78 -33.54
C MET A 36 13.92 -14.35 -32.13
N VAL A 37 14.95 -14.92 -31.52
CA VAL A 37 14.89 -15.44 -30.15
C VAL A 37 14.68 -14.31 -29.15
N LEU A 38 15.38 -13.19 -29.31
CA LEU A 38 15.21 -12.00 -28.47
C LEU A 38 13.79 -11.42 -28.60
N GLY A 39 13.26 -11.34 -29.83
CA GLY A 39 11.90 -10.90 -30.09
C GLY A 39 10.85 -11.83 -29.47
N ALA A 40 11.00 -13.15 -29.63
CA ALA A 40 10.13 -14.14 -28.99
C ALA A 40 10.21 -14.05 -27.46
N GLY A 41 11.40 -13.87 -26.90
CA GLY A 41 11.61 -13.66 -25.47
C GLY A 41 10.90 -12.42 -24.94
N LEU A 42 10.97 -11.29 -25.67
CA LEU A 42 10.27 -10.06 -25.31
C LEU A 42 8.75 -10.25 -25.33
N LEU A 43 8.20 -10.94 -26.34
CA LEU A 43 6.77 -11.23 -26.41
C LEU A 43 6.29 -12.12 -25.26
N ILE A 44 7.06 -13.16 -24.93
CA ILE A 44 6.76 -14.03 -23.79
C ILE A 44 6.81 -13.24 -22.48
N TYR A 45 7.82 -12.38 -22.31
CA TYR A 45 7.93 -11.52 -21.14
C TYR A 45 6.72 -10.59 -20.98
N VAL A 46 6.30 -9.91 -22.05
CA VAL A 46 5.11 -9.05 -22.03
C VAL A 46 3.84 -9.85 -21.73
N LEU A 47 3.70 -11.06 -22.31
CA LEU A 47 2.57 -11.93 -22.03
C LEU A 47 2.50 -12.34 -20.55
N VAL A 48 3.61 -12.85 -20.00
CA VAL A 48 3.69 -13.31 -18.61
C VAL A 48 3.41 -12.16 -17.65
N THR A 49 4.04 -11.00 -17.85
CA THR A 49 3.82 -9.82 -17.00
C THR A 49 2.38 -9.33 -17.08
N THR A 50 1.75 -9.32 -18.26
CA THR A 50 0.33 -8.95 -18.41
C THR A 50 -0.58 -9.93 -17.67
N LEU A 51 -0.36 -11.24 -17.82
CA LEU A 51 -1.14 -12.26 -17.12
C LEU A 51 -0.98 -12.15 -15.59
N GLN A 52 0.23 -11.84 -15.12
CA GLN A 52 0.50 -11.63 -13.71
C GLN A 52 -0.24 -10.40 -13.15
N ILE A 53 -0.26 -9.28 -13.88
CA ILE A 53 -0.99 -8.07 -13.48
C ILE A 53 -2.50 -8.34 -13.43
N GLU A 54 -3.06 -9.01 -14.44
CA GLU A 54 -4.48 -9.36 -14.47
C GLU A 54 -4.85 -10.35 -13.36
N TYR A 55 -3.97 -11.30 -13.07
CA TYR A 55 -4.13 -12.21 -11.94
C TYR A 55 -4.18 -11.45 -10.61
N TYR A 56 -3.28 -10.49 -10.37
CA TYR A 56 -3.28 -9.70 -9.13
C TYR A 56 -4.49 -8.78 -9.01
N ARG A 57 -4.91 -8.15 -10.12
CA ARG A 57 -6.17 -7.38 -10.16
C ARG A 57 -7.35 -8.25 -9.78
N TRP A 58 -7.44 -9.45 -10.34
CA TRP A 58 -8.50 -10.39 -10.02
C TRP A 58 -8.45 -10.85 -8.57
N ALA A 59 -7.26 -11.19 -8.04
CA ALA A 59 -7.07 -11.60 -6.66
C ALA A 59 -7.45 -10.50 -5.65
N ALA A 60 -7.22 -9.24 -5.98
CA ALA A 60 -7.54 -8.10 -5.13
C ALA A 60 -9.02 -7.68 -5.12
N ARG A 61 -9.86 -8.16 -6.05
CA ARG A 61 -11.30 -7.87 -6.02
C ARG A 61 -11.96 -8.48 -4.78
N GLY A 62 -12.95 -7.80 -4.23
CA GLY A 62 -13.68 -8.27 -3.05
C GLY A 62 -14.52 -9.52 -3.31
N ASP A 63 -14.88 -9.81 -4.57
CA ASP A 63 -15.61 -11.02 -4.99
C ASP A 63 -14.72 -12.25 -5.22
N SER A 64 -13.39 -12.08 -5.21
CA SER A 64 -12.46 -13.14 -5.57
C SER A 64 -12.18 -14.08 -4.38
N PRO A 65 -12.10 -15.40 -4.59
CA PRO A 65 -11.79 -16.35 -3.53
C PRO A 65 -10.29 -16.36 -3.17
N LEU A 66 -9.44 -15.68 -3.94
CA LEU A 66 -7.99 -15.65 -3.73
C LEU A 66 -7.59 -14.60 -2.71
N PRO A 67 -6.51 -14.79 -1.94
CA PRO A 67 -5.98 -13.73 -1.07
C PRO A 67 -5.49 -12.54 -1.89
N ALA A 68 -5.63 -11.33 -1.34
CA ALA A 68 -5.07 -10.12 -1.95
C ALA A 68 -3.53 -10.17 -1.96
N PRO A 69 -2.88 -9.73 -3.04
CA PRO A 69 -1.43 -9.62 -3.08
C PRO A 69 -0.93 -8.57 -2.09
N GLN A 70 0.06 -8.93 -1.28
CA GLN A 70 0.70 -8.05 -0.28
C GLN A 70 1.84 -7.24 -0.91
N ILE A 71 1.56 -6.57 -2.03
CA ILE A 71 2.54 -5.75 -2.74
C ILE A 71 2.27 -4.30 -2.36
N THR A 72 3.19 -3.71 -1.59
CA THR A 72 3.13 -2.31 -1.20
C THR A 72 4.18 -1.50 -1.94
N THR A 73 3.86 -0.24 -2.22
CA THR A 73 4.81 0.76 -2.69
C THR A 73 4.87 1.88 -1.68
N SER A 74 6.04 2.47 -1.47
CA SER A 74 6.09 3.72 -0.71
C SER A 74 5.35 4.80 -1.52
N GLY A 75 4.59 5.64 -0.84
CA GLY A 75 3.92 6.80 -1.47
C GLY A 75 4.88 7.79 -2.15
N PHE A 76 6.19 7.55 -2.08
CA PHE A 76 7.26 8.36 -2.64
C PHE A 76 7.72 7.94 -4.05
N ARG A 77 7.22 6.85 -4.63
CA ARG A 77 7.61 6.50 -6.00
C ARG A 77 6.67 7.18 -7.00
N PRO A 78 7.13 8.13 -7.84
CA PRO A 78 6.38 8.50 -9.03
C PRO A 78 6.07 7.20 -9.77
N ALA A 79 4.82 6.99 -10.20
CA ALA A 79 4.39 5.79 -10.91
C ALA A 79 5.24 5.46 -12.16
N ASP A 80 6.12 6.38 -12.58
CA ASP A 80 7.05 6.23 -13.69
C ASP A 80 8.30 5.41 -13.35
N ALA A 81 8.63 5.25 -12.07
CA ALA A 81 9.73 4.36 -11.68
C ALA A 81 9.17 2.93 -11.62
N ARG A 82 9.27 2.23 -12.77
CA ARG A 82 9.04 0.78 -12.90
C ARG A 82 9.61 0.04 -11.68
N PRO A 83 8.93 -0.99 -11.15
CA PRO A 83 9.61 -1.95 -10.29
C PRO A 83 10.80 -2.49 -11.08
N LEU A 84 12.02 -2.31 -10.57
CA LEU A 84 13.10 -3.19 -11.02
C LEU A 84 12.64 -4.60 -10.60
N PRO A 85 12.71 -5.60 -11.50
CA PRO A 85 12.41 -6.96 -11.10
C PRO A 85 13.33 -7.31 -9.93
N LEU A 86 12.72 -7.80 -8.84
CA LEU A 86 13.45 -8.37 -7.70
C LEU A 86 14.38 -9.44 -8.25
N LEU A 87 15.68 -9.14 -8.30
CA LEU A 87 16.69 -10.18 -8.37
C LEU A 87 16.59 -10.95 -7.04
N PRO A 88 16.68 -12.29 -7.05
CA PRO A 88 16.71 -13.05 -5.81
C PRO A 88 17.87 -12.55 -4.96
N ASP A 89 17.55 -12.14 -3.74
CA ASP A 89 18.52 -11.67 -2.76
C ASP A 89 19.44 -12.84 -2.41
N LEU A 90 20.64 -12.85 -2.98
CA LEU A 90 21.71 -13.75 -2.55
C LEU A 90 22.22 -13.19 -1.22
N ALA A 91 21.55 -13.59 -0.14
CA ALA A 91 21.97 -13.29 1.22
C ALA A 91 23.45 -13.70 1.42
N PRO A 92 24.34 -12.78 1.82
CA PRO A 92 25.66 -13.18 2.30
C PRO A 92 25.49 -13.82 3.69
N ALA A 93 26.01 -15.04 3.82
CA ALA A 93 26.05 -15.78 5.07
C ALA A 93 26.75 -14.98 6.18
N ALA A 94 26.10 -14.87 7.32
CA ALA A 94 26.71 -14.35 8.54
C ALA A 94 27.77 -15.34 9.07
N PRO A 95 28.97 -14.88 9.50
CA PRO A 95 29.89 -15.73 10.22
C PRO A 95 29.47 -15.86 11.69
N ALA A 96 29.41 -17.11 12.16
CA ALA A 96 29.23 -17.44 13.57
C ALA A 96 30.50 -17.10 14.38
N ALA A 97 30.32 -16.48 15.54
CA ALA A 97 31.35 -16.35 16.58
C ALA A 97 31.02 -17.29 17.77
N PRO A 98 32.02 -17.84 18.47
CA PRO A 98 31.84 -18.98 19.37
C PRO A 98 31.47 -18.60 20.81
N ALA A 99 30.94 -19.60 21.51
CA ALA A 99 30.57 -19.61 22.92
C ALA A 99 31.75 -19.40 23.87
N GLY A 100 31.49 -18.72 24.99
CA GLY A 100 32.36 -18.62 26.16
C GLY A 100 31.55 -18.76 27.46
N ASP A 101 32.08 -19.55 28.38
CA ASP A 101 31.50 -20.09 29.61
C ASP A 101 31.11 -19.08 30.71
N LEU A 102 30.16 -19.52 31.55
CA LEU A 102 29.68 -19.00 32.85
C LEU A 102 30.71 -19.26 34.00
N PRO A 103 30.68 -18.63 35.22
CA PRO A 103 29.57 -18.68 36.21
C PRO A 103 29.37 -17.46 37.18
N PRO A 104 28.35 -17.49 38.10
CA PRO A 104 27.94 -16.39 39.02
C PRO A 104 28.25 -16.71 40.52
N PRO A 105 27.61 -16.14 41.59
CA PRO A 105 26.95 -14.84 41.88
C PRO A 105 27.45 -14.16 43.21
N ALA A 106 27.03 -12.92 43.56
CA ALA A 106 26.87 -12.48 44.97
C ALA A 106 26.16 -11.11 45.19
N ALA A 107 25.11 -11.15 46.02
CA ALA A 107 24.66 -10.21 47.07
C ALA A 107 24.21 -8.75 46.78
N ALA A 108 22.97 -8.47 47.24
CA ALA A 108 22.38 -7.15 47.59
C ALA A 108 22.91 -6.64 48.97
N PRO A 109 22.52 -5.47 49.59
CA PRO A 109 21.29 -4.65 49.38
C PRO A 109 21.38 -3.10 49.61
N ALA A 110 20.19 -2.45 49.54
CA ALA A 110 19.71 -1.23 50.24
C ALA A 110 19.67 0.15 49.53
N ALA A 111 18.51 0.80 49.65
CA ALA A 111 18.13 2.18 49.26
C ALA A 111 18.25 3.17 50.47
N PRO A 112 17.70 4.42 50.51
CA PRO A 112 17.14 5.35 49.49
C PRO A 112 17.64 6.83 49.64
N ALA A 113 17.18 7.78 48.79
CA ALA A 113 16.74 9.16 49.15
C ALA A 113 16.49 10.08 47.92
N ASP A 114 15.48 10.93 48.06
CA ASP A 114 14.90 11.92 47.12
C ASP A 114 15.79 13.14 46.78
N GLU A 115 15.60 13.75 45.60
CA GLU A 115 15.53 15.24 45.45
C GLU A 115 14.92 15.69 44.09
N VAL A 116 14.41 16.93 44.05
CA VAL A 116 13.29 17.45 43.26
C VAL A 116 13.71 18.62 42.33
N SER A 117 13.33 18.56 41.02
CA SER A 117 12.92 19.67 40.09
C SER A 117 13.93 20.65 39.39
N PRO A 118 13.53 21.44 38.33
CA PRO A 118 14.15 21.52 36.97
C PRO A 118 14.45 23.00 36.52
N PRO A 119 14.34 23.49 35.24
CA PRO A 119 14.60 22.99 33.87
C PRO A 119 15.58 23.89 33.05
N ALA A 120 16.04 23.45 31.87
CA ALA A 120 16.60 24.34 30.84
C ALA A 120 16.18 23.90 29.42
N ALA A 121 15.62 24.84 28.66
CA ALA A 121 15.11 24.70 27.29
C ALA A 121 16.20 24.34 26.26
N PRO A 122 15.82 23.83 25.07
CA PRO A 122 16.66 23.99 23.90
C PRO A 122 16.08 24.99 22.90
N ALA A 123 17.02 25.55 22.15
CA ALA A 123 16.90 26.68 21.25
C ALA A 123 16.08 26.37 19.98
N THR A 124 15.42 27.41 19.50
CA THR A 124 14.92 27.58 18.15
C THR A 124 16.03 27.35 17.12
N SER A 125 15.86 26.36 16.26
CA SER A 125 16.60 26.25 15.00
C SER A 125 15.61 26.43 13.85
N THR A 126 15.64 27.61 13.25
CA THR A 126 15.00 27.94 11.97
C THR A 126 15.68 27.17 10.85
N LEU A 127 14.94 26.37 10.09
CA LEU A 127 15.44 25.78 8.85
C LEU A 127 14.51 26.10 7.68
N SER A 128 15.10 26.78 6.70
CA SER A 128 14.53 27.03 5.39
C SER A 128 14.13 25.75 4.68
N ALA A 129 12.96 25.82 4.06
CA ALA A 129 12.30 24.78 3.30
C ALA A 129 12.96 24.49 1.94
N VAL A 130 12.95 23.22 1.54
CA VAL A 130 12.78 22.77 0.15
C VAL A 130 11.98 21.46 0.11
N GLY A 131 10.71 21.53 -0.30
CA GLY A 131 10.24 20.88 -1.53
C GLY A 131 10.06 19.36 -1.66
N SER A 132 9.58 18.60 -0.66
CA SER A 132 9.17 17.21 -0.88
C SER A 132 7.67 17.01 -0.68
N GLY A 133 6.97 16.49 -1.68
CA GLY A 133 5.50 16.40 -1.70
C GLY A 133 4.84 15.33 -0.83
N LEU A 134 5.08 15.35 0.48
CA LEU A 134 4.83 14.23 1.38
C LEU A 134 3.70 14.48 2.38
N LEU A 135 2.74 13.56 2.50
CA LEU A 135 1.91 13.45 3.70
C LEU A 135 2.79 12.97 4.86
N ILE A 136 3.32 13.92 5.63
CA ILE A 136 4.16 13.68 6.80
C ILE A 136 3.26 13.75 8.03
N SER A 137 2.99 12.61 8.64
CA SER A 137 2.45 12.57 10.00
C SER A 137 3.54 12.19 10.99
N GLU A 138 3.41 12.67 12.21
CA GLU A 138 4.17 12.15 13.34
C GLU A 138 3.87 10.63 13.49
N PRO A 139 4.87 9.79 13.85
CA PRO A 139 4.62 8.38 14.09
C PRO A 139 3.48 8.17 15.09
N PRO A 140 2.61 7.15 14.91
CA PRO A 140 1.55 6.88 15.87
C PRO A 140 2.15 6.59 17.25
N GLU A 141 1.46 7.02 18.31
CA GLU A 141 1.85 6.72 19.69
C GLU A 141 2.09 5.21 19.87
N PRO A 142 3.06 4.77 20.72
CA PRO A 142 3.50 3.38 20.82
C PRO A 142 2.35 2.37 21.04
N VAL A 143 1.30 2.77 21.76
CA VAL A 143 0.13 1.94 22.05
C VAL A 143 -0.71 1.64 20.80
N ARG A 144 -0.78 2.57 19.83
CA ARG A 144 -1.50 2.37 18.56
C ARG A 144 -0.66 1.58 17.56
N ALA A 145 0.67 1.61 17.63
CA ALA A 145 1.53 0.85 16.73
C ALA A 145 1.33 -0.68 16.81
N GLU A 146 0.71 -1.17 17.89
CA GLU A 146 0.35 -2.59 18.07
C GLU A 146 -1.01 -2.97 17.48
N TRP A 147 -1.82 -2.00 17.01
CA TRP A 147 -3.13 -2.29 16.43
C TRP A 147 -2.97 -2.96 15.07
N VAL A 148 -3.50 -4.18 14.99
CA VAL A 148 -3.59 -4.96 13.74
C VAL A 148 -4.84 -4.49 12.99
N ALA A 149 -4.65 -4.18 11.71
CA ALA A 149 -5.74 -3.86 10.79
C ALA A 149 -6.69 -5.05 10.61
N THR A 150 -8.00 -4.84 10.81
CA THR A 150 -9.00 -5.90 10.74
C THR A 150 -9.95 -5.78 9.56
N VAL A 151 -9.88 -4.70 8.80
CA VAL A 151 -10.71 -4.50 7.60
C VAL A 151 -10.23 -5.48 6.52
N ASP A 152 -11.17 -6.23 5.94
CA ASP A 152 -10.90 -7.26 4.94
C ASP A 152 -11.46 -6.91 3.54
N ARG A 153 -12.49 -6.06 3.46
CA ARG A 153 -13.10 -5.63 2.20
C ARG A 153 -13.76 -4.25 2.32
N LEU A 154 -13.64 -3.45 1.27
CA LEU A 154 -14.27 -2.15 1.13
C LEU A 154 -15.21 -2.15 -0.08
N VAL A 155 -16.44 -1.70 0.12
CA VAL A 155 -17.45 -1.54 -0.94
C VAL A 155 -17.99 -0.12 -0.94
N ILE A 156 -17.95 0.54 -2.10
CA ILE A 156 -18.51 1.88 -2.32
C ILE A 156 -19.32 1.83 -3.62
N PRO A 157 -20.65 1.61 -3.54
CA PRO A 157 -21.48 1.36 -4.73
C PRO A 157 -21.44 2.49 -5.76
N ALA A 158 -21.47 3.74 -5.29
CA ALA A 158 -21.54 4.95 -6.14
C ALA A 158 -20.38 5.05 -7.15
N ILE A 159 -19.21 4.50 -6.80
CA ILE A 159 -17.98 4.54 -7.62
C ILE A 159 -17.48 3.13 -8.00
N ARG A 160 -18.29 2.08 -7.77
CA ARG A 160 -17.99 0.68 -8.08
C ARG A 160 -16.67 0.18 -7.46
N VAL A 161 -16.38 0.64 -6.25
CA VAL A 161 -15.30 0.06 -5.43
C VAL A 161 -15.84 -1.22 -4.80
N ASP A 162 -15.13 -2.32 -5.03
CA ASP A 162 -15.34 -3.60 -4.37
C ASP A 162 -13.99 -4.34 -4.35
N PHE A 163 -13.18 -4.00 -3.35
CA PHE A 163 -11.80 -4.46 -3.24
C PHE A 163 -11.52 -5.02 -1.85
N LYS A 164 -10.61 -5.99 -1.82
CA LYS A 164 -10.01 -6.44 -0.57
C LYS A 164 -9.19 -5.32 0.07
N VAL A 165 -9.09 -5.37 1.39
CA VAL A 165 -8.24 -4.49 2.18
C VAL A 165 -7.10 -5.31 2.78
N ILE A 166 -5.89 -4.74 2.80
CA ILE A 166 -4.70 -5.31 3.42
C ILE A 166 -4.08 -4.30 4.38
N GLU A 167 -3.32 -4.75 5.37
CA GLU A 167 -2.57 -3.84 6.22
C GLU A 167 -1.40 -3.21 5.45
N VAL A 168 -1.18 -1.91 5.65
CA VAL A 168 -0.01 -1.18 5.14
C VAL A 168 0.68 -0.41 6.26
N GLY A 169 2.01 -0.39 6.24
CA GLY A 169 2.82 0.31 7.24
C GLY A 169 3.28 1.70 6.78
N TRP A 170 4.40 2.13 7.35
CA TRP A 170 5.12 3.32 6.95
C TRP A 170 6.60 3.01 6.78
N ASP A 171 7.25 3.73 5.87
CA ASP A 171 8.69 3.79 5.76
C ASP A 171 9.19 5.04 6.50
N THR A 172 10.31 4.94 7.20
CA THR A 172 10.97 6.14 7.76
C THR A 172 12.05 6.59 6.80
N ILE A 173 11.94 7.83 6.32
CA ILE A 173 12.98 8.45 5.48
C ILE A 173 13.59 9.64 6.24
N GLU A 174 14.86 9.92 5.98
CA GLU A 174 15.52 11.10 6.52
C GLU A 174 15.42 12.24 5.50
N GLU A 175 14.74 13.32 5.87
CA GLU A 175 14.65 14.55 5.08
C GLU A 175 15.22 15.71 5.92
N ASN A 176 16.29 16.36 5.43
CA ASN A 176 16.95 17.48 6.11
C ASN A 176 17.41 17.19 7.56
N GLY A 177 17.87 15.96 7.84
CA GLY A 177 18.29 15.54 9.18
C GLY A 177 17.13 15.20 10.13
N GLN A 178 15.89 15.18 9.63
CA GLN A 178 14.70 14.79 10.38
C GLN A 178 14.14 13.47 9.83
N LEU A 179 13.93 12.50 10.71
CA LEU A 179 13.24 11.25 10.38
C LEU A 179 11.75 11.54 10.22
N ILE A 180 11.19 11.19 9.06
CA ILE A 180 9.78 11.40 8.72
C ILE A 180 9.16 10.09 8.23
N SER A 181 7.91 9.84 8.64
CA SER A 181 7.16 8.65 8.27
C SER A 181 6.40 8.89 6.98
N VAL A 182 6.60 8.02 5.99
CA VAL A 182 5.92 8.01 4.71
C VAL A 182 5.08 6.76 4.60
N TRP A 183 3.79 6.95 4.39
CA TRP A 183 2.86 5.84 4.33
C TRP A 183 3.03 4.97 3.09
N GLN A 184 2.93 3.66 3.28
CA GLN A 184 2.87 2.69 2.20
C GLN A 184 1.45 2.61 1.63
N VAL A 185 1.33 2.23 0.36
CA VAL A 185 0.05 2.00 -0.31
C VAL A 185 0.09 0.64 -1.00
N ALA A 186 -1.01 -0.11 -0.94
CA ALA A 186 -1.15 -1.38 -1.62
C ALA A 186 -1.32 -1.17 -3.14
N GLU A 187 -0.53 -1.88 -3.95
CA GLU A 187 -0.49 -1.68 -5.41
C GLU A 187 -1.80 -2.10 -6.09
N TYR A 188 -2.44 -3.17 -5.62
CA TYR A 188 -3.64 -3.78 -6.23
C TYR A 188 -4.89 -3.74 -5.37
N ALA A 189 -4.74 -3.53 -4.05
CA ALA A 189 -5.79 -3.57 -3.05
C ALA A 189 -5.93 -2.21 -2.35
N VAL A 190 -6.89 -2.09 -1.44
CA VAL A 190 -6.93 -0.95 -0.50
C VAL A 190 -6.01 -1.27 0.68
N GLY A 191 -5.26 -0.29 1.16
CA GLY A 191 -4.41 -0.42 2.34
C GLY A 191 -5.07 0.20 3.57
N GLN A 192 -5.31 -0.56 4.63
CA GLN A 192 -5.60 0.01 5.95
C GLN A 192 -4.28 0.32 6.64
N HIS A 193 -4.11 1.56 7.09
CA HIS A 193 -2.88 1.97 7.76
C HIS A 193 -2.78 1.29 9.13
N ARG A 194 -1.66 0.63 9.38
CA ARG A 194 -1.32 0.10 10.69
C ARG A 194 -1.32 1.23 11.73
N GLY A 195 -1.97 0.99 12.85
CA GLY A 195 -2.15 2.00 13.92
C GLY A 195 -3.27 3.00 13.70
N SER A 196 -4.04 2.87 12.61
CA SER A 196 -5.38 3.47 12.52
C SER A 196 -6.42 2.56 13.17
N ALA A 197 -7.57 3.12 13.53
CA ALA A 197 -8.64 2.39 14.20
C ALA A 197 -9.30 1.35 13.29
N ASN A 198 -10.01 0.42 13.90
CA ASN A 198 -10.95 -0.48 13.24
C ASN A 198 -12.40 -0.02 13.44
N PRO A 199 -13.34 -0.46 12.58
CA PRO A 199 -14.76 -0.23 12.78
C PRO A 199 -15.23 -0.62 14.19
N GLY A 200 -15.96 0.28 14.87
CA GLY A 200 -16.44 0.10 16.24
C GLY A 200 -15.48 0.55 17.35
N GLU A 201 -14.23 0.93 17.04
CA GLU A 201 -13.27 1.39 18.05
C GLU A 201 -13.41 2.88 18.40
N GLY A 202 -14.32 3.62 17.75
CA GLY A 202 -14.61 5.00 18.11
C GLY A 202 -13.54 6.01 17.70
N ASP A 203 -12.73 5.71 16.68
CA ASP A 203 -11.64 6.58 16.20
C ASP A 203 -11.46 6.50 14.67
N ASN A 204 -10.40 7.10 14.12
CA ASN A 204 -10.18 7.26 12.69
C ASN A 204 -9.63 5.98 12.01
N ILE A 205 -10.42 5.41 11.10
CA ILE A 205 -10.08 4.26 10.25
C ILE A 205 -9.48 4.81 8.95
N VAL A 206 -8.18 4.61 8.71
CA VAL A 206 -7.48 5.23 7.58
C VAL A 206 -7.24 4.22 6.47
N LEU A 207 -7.83 4.46 5.32
CA LEU A 207 -7.75 3.63 4.12
C LEU A 207 -7.07 4.39 2.97
N ALA A 208 -5.99 3.87 2.42
CA ALA A 208 -5.29 4.44 1.27
C ALA A 208 -5.36 3.54 0.04
N GLY A 209 -5.33 4.17 -1.14
CA GLY A 209 -5.34 3.44 -2.40
C GLY A 209 -4.88 4.31 -3.56
N HIS A 210 -4.37 3.68 -4.61
CA HIS A 210 -3.91 4.41 -5.79
C HIS A 210 -5.06 4.92 -6.67
N VAL A 211 -4.92 6.15 -7.17
CA VAL A 211 -5.78 6.71 -8.24
C VAL A 211 -5.41 6.16 -9.62
N GLY A 212 -4.15 5.74 -9.79
CA GLY A 212 -3.58 5.24 -11.03
C GLY A 212 -2.79 3.94 -10.81
N GLY A 213 -1.87 3.62 -11.72
CA GLY A 213 -1.05 2.42 -11.62
C GLY A 213 -1.80 1.13 -11.96
N TYR A 214 -1.30 -0.01 -11.47
CA TYR A 214 -1.85 -1.30 -11.86
C TYR A 214 -3.19 -1.58 -11.20
N GLY A 215 -3.33 -1.35 -9.89
CA GLY A 215 -4.59 -1.56 -9.15
C GLY A 215 -5.64 -0.48 -9.37
N ARG A 216 -5.24 0.79 -9.30
CA ARG A 216 -6.11 1.98 -9.46
C ARG A 216 -7.42 1.89 -8.67
N VAL A 217 -7.36 1.35 -7.45
CA VAL A 217 -8.53 1.03 -6.60
C VAL A 217 -9.36 2.26 -6.24
N PHE A 218 -8.73 3.44 -6.15
CA PHE A 218 -9.37 4.72 -5.83
C PHE A 218 -9.37 5.69 -7.01
N LYS A 219 -9.32 5.18 -8.25
CA LYS A 219 -9.37 6.00 -9.48
C LYS A 219 -10.53 7.00 -9.54
N ASP A 220 -11.65 6.66 -8.92
CA ASP A 220 -12.90 7.43 -8.95
C ASP A 220 -13.23 8.07 -7.58
N LEU A 221 -12.34 7.99 -6.58
CA LEU A 221 -12.61 8.49 -5.22
C LEU A 221 -12.96 9.99 -5.21
N PHE A 222 -12.36 10.76 -6.12
CA PHE A 222 -12.69 12.17 -6.33
C PHE A 222 -14.18 12.41 -6.61
N TYR A 223 -14.91 11.48 -7.23
CA TYR A 223 -16.30 11.70 -7.61
C TYR A 223 -17.31 11.39 -6.51
N LEU A 224 -16.85 10.86 -5.37
CA LEU A 224 -17.67 10.52 -4.22
C LEU A 224 -18.23 11.80 -3.55
N LYS A 225 -19.50 11.78 -3.14
CA LYS A 225 -20.24 12.94 -2.65
C LYS A 225 -20.83 12.69 -1.27
N PRO A 226 -21.10 13.76 -0.49
CA PRO A 226 -21.87 13.63 0.74
C PRO A 226 -23.19 12.90 0.51
N GLY A 227 -23.49 11.92 1.37
CA GLY A 227 -24.66 11.04 1.24
C GLY A 227 -24.38 9.69 0.57
N ASP A 228 -23.25 9.51 -0.13
CA ASP A 228 -22.91 8.23 -0.73
C ASP A 228 -22.55 7.19 0.36
N GLU A 229 -22.96 5.94 0.15
CA GLU A 229 -22.72 4.84 1.09
C GLU A 229 -21.31 4.25 0.95
N VAL A 230 -20.69 3.97 2.09
CA VAL A 230 -19.43 3.23 2.22
C VAL A 230 -19.67 2.05 3.17
N ILE A 231 -19.35 0.84 2.72
CA ILE A 231 -19.48 -0.38 3.52
C ILE A 231 -18.09 -0.95 3.76
N VAL A 232 -17.71 -1.02 5.03
CA VAL A 232 -16.44 -1.58 5.48
C VAL A 232 -16.72 -2.95 6.09
N TYR A 233 -16.14 -4.00 5.53
CA TYR A 233 -16.20 -5.33 6.09
C TYR A 233 -14.97 -5.57 6.96
N SER A 234 -15.21 -5.93 8.22
CA SER A 234 -14.16 -6.20 9.19
C SER A 234 -14.52 -7.47 9.95
N ARG A 235 -13.62 -8.46 9.93
CA ARG A 235 -13.84 -9.79 10.52
C ARG A 235 -15.17 -10.42 10.05
N GLY A 236 -15.51 -10.23 8.78
CA GLY A 236 -16.75 -10.74 8.19
C GLY A 236 -18.04 -9.99 8.56
N GLN A 237 -17.97 -8.90 9.33
CA GLN A 237 -19.13 -8.08 9.68
C GLN A 237 -19.15 -6.77 8.86
N PRO A 238 -20.31 -6.36 8.30
CA PRO A 238 -20.44 -5.10 7.59
C PRO A 238 -20.71 -3.93 8.54
N TYR A 239 -19.92 -2.86 8.38
CA TYR A 239 -20.10 -1.57 9.03
C TYR A 239 -20.45 -0.54 7.97
N ARG A 240 -21.55 0.20 8.18
CA ARG A 240 -22.07 1.16 7.20
C ARG A 240 -21.72 2.58 7.60
N TYR A 241 -21.25 3.34 6.63
CA TYR A 241 -20.88 4.74 6.75
C TYR A 241 -21.51 5.54 5.63
N ILE A 242 -21.73 6.82 5.89
CA ILE A 242 -22.21 7.79 4.91
C ILE A 242 -21.13 8.84 4.73
N VAL A 243 -20.77 9.10 3.48
CA VAL A 243 -19.82 10.15 3.14
C VAL A 243 -20.35 11.48 3.67
N ASN A 244 -19.51 12.18 4.42
CA ASN A 244 -19.83 13.47 5.00
C ASN A 244 -19.17 14.60 4.21
N GLU A 245 -17.90 14.43 3.85
CA GLU A 245 -17.12 15.47 3.16
C GLU A 245 -16.06 14.89 2.22
N ARG A 246 -15.71 15.67 1.19
CA ARG A 246 -14.59 15.44 0.29
C ARG A 246 -13.70 16.67 0.28
N ILE A 247 -12.43 16.47 0.58
CA ILE A 247 -11.41 17.50 0.73
C ILE A 247 -10.32 17.24 -0.33
N VAL A 248 -9.80 18.31 -0.93
CA VAL A 248 -8.65 18.23 -1.83
C VAL A 248 -7.57 19.14 -1.27
N VAL A 249 -6.37 18.59 -1.07
CA VAL A 249 -5.22 19.33 -0.54
C VAL A 249 -4.03 19.21 -1.48
N ASP A 250 -3.26 20.29 -1.59
CA ASP A 250 -1.96 20.25 -2.24
C ASP A 250 -0.94 19.61 -1.30
N GLU A 251 -0.16 18.67 -1.84
CA GLU A 251 0.87 17.94 -1.09
C GLU A 251 2.26 18.15 -1.68
N GLU A 252 2.37 18.18 -3.01
CA GLU A 252 3.62 18.43 -3.71
C GLU A 252 3.88 19.92 -3.95
N GLY A 253 5.11 20.34 -3.62
CA GLY A 253 5.54 21.72 -3.81
C GLY A 253 5.05 22.72 -2.75
N VAL A 254 4.37 22.25 -1.69
CA VAL A 254 3.92 23.09 -0.57
C VAL A 254 4.88 23.03 0.63
N PRO A 255 4.88 24.05 1.51
CA PRO A 255 5.75 24.09 2.69
C PRO A 255 5.50 22.93 3.68
N PRO A 256 6.51 22.52 4.48
CA PRO A 256 6.38 21.51 5.53
C PRO A 256 5.20 21.74 6.49
N GLU A 257 4.93 22.99 6.85
CA GLU A 257 3.86 23.37 7.76
C GLU A 257 2.48 23.03 7.17
N GLN A 258 2.32 23.18 5.85
CA GLN A 258 1.09 22.81 5.15
C GLN A 258 0.94 21.29 5.07
N ARG A 259 2.04 20.55 4.81
CA ARG A 259 2.04 19.07 4.81
C ARG A 259 1.63 18.53 6.18
N LEU A 260 2.20 19.08 7.26
CA LEU A 260 1.82 18.73 8.63
C LEU A 260 0.35 19.09 8.92
N ALA A 261 -0.13 20.23 8.44
CA ALA A 261 -1.53 20.60 8.55
C ALA A 261 -2.46 19.63 7.79
N ASN A 262 -2.03 19.07 6.66
CA ASN A 262 -2.79 18.04 5.94
C ASN A 262 -2.81 16.71 6.69
N ALA A 263 -1.73 16.36 7.39
CA ALA A 263 -1.64 15.11 8.16
C ALA A 263 -2.71 15.00 9.27
N ARG A 264 -3.29 16.13 9.72
CA ARG A 264 -4.41 16.13 10.68
C ARG A 264 -5.61 15.30 10.23
N TYR A 265 -5.83 15.12 8.93
CA TYR A 265 -6.99 14.38 8.42
C TYR A 265 -6.88 12.87 8.65
N ILE A 266 -5.65 12.35 8.76
CA ILE A 266 -5.39 10.93 9.04
C ILE A 266 -4.98 10.69 10.51
N ALA A 267 -4.92 11.77 11.31
CA ALA A 267 -4.66 11.66 12.73
C ALA A 267 -5.86 11.06 13.48
N PRO A 268 -5.66 10.54 14.71
CA PRO A 268 -6.74 10.19 15.62
C PRO A 268 -7.72 11.36 15.79
N THR A 269 -9.01 11.03 15.84
CA THR A 269 -10.11 12.00 15.91
C THR A 269 -10.90 11.89 17.21
N GLY A 270 -10.82 10.75 17.91
CA GLY A 270 -11.60 10.50 19.12
C GLY A 270 -13.11 10.30 18.86
N TYR A 271 -13.49 10.11 17.60
CA TYR A 271 -14.80 9.64 17.19
C TYR A 271 -14.66 8.74 15.95
N GLU A 272 -15.64 7.89 15.70
CA GLU A 272 -15.55 6.97 14.58
C GLU A 272 -15.72 7.69 13.23
N VAL A 273 -14.74 7.50 12.35
CA VAL A 273 -14.76 8.03 10.97
C VAL A 273 -13.90 7.16 10.07
N VAL A 274 -14.39 6.90 8.85
CA VAL A 274 -13.60 6.27 7.80
C VAL A 274 -13.00 7.38 6.93
N THR A 275 -11.67 7.48 6.94
CA THR A 275 -10.90 8.41 6.11
C THR A 275 -10.26 7.67 4.95
N MET A 276 -10.70 7.95 3.73
CA MET A 276 -10.15 7.38 2.50
C MET A 276 -9.26 8.39 1.78
N VAL A 277 -8.04 8.00 1.39
CA VAL A 277 -7.03 8.90 0.81
C VAL A 277 -6.49 8.36 -0.50
N THR A 278 -6.37 9.24 -1.51
CA THR A 278 -5.69 8.93 -2.77
C THR A 278 -4.97 10.13 -3.37
N CYS A 279 -4.02 9.90 -4.28
CA CYS A 279 -3.36 10.95 -5.05
C CYS A 279 -4.28 11.53 -6.13
N TRP A 280 -4.04 12.77 -6.55
CA TRP A 280 -4.81 13.42 -7.61
C TRP A 280 -3.98 14.53 -8.28
N PRO A 281 -4.27 14.91 -9.54
CA PRO A 281 -5.01 14.17 -10.56
C PRO A 281 -4.28 12.88 -11.02
N PRO A 282 -4.98 11.95 -11.69
CA PRO A 282 -4.39 10.70 -12.16
C PRO A 282 -3.44 10.85 -13.36
N SER A 283 -3.51 11.96 -14.07
CA SER A 283 -2.75 12.22 -15.29
C SER A 283 -2.54 13.72 -15.53
N GLY A 284 -1.73 14.05 -16.53
CA GLY A 284 -1.41 15.44 -16.87
C GLY A 284 -0.14 15.98 -16.20
N PRO A 285 0.20 17.25 -16.47
CA PRO A 285 1.42 17.89 -15.96
C PRO A 285 1.45 18.02 -14.43
N ASP A 286 0.27 17.99 -13.80
CA ASP A 286 0.10 18.13 -12.36
C ASP A 286 -0.24 16.80 -11.66
N LYS A 287 -0.01 15.65 -12.32
CA LYS A 287 -0.35 14.33 -11.77
C LYS A 287 0.22 14.15 -10.35
N PHE A 288 -0.60 13.61 -9.46
CA PHE A 288 -0.25 13.26 -8.07
C PHE A 288 0.20 14.40 -7.15
N LYS A 289 0.11 15.66 -7.57
CA LYS A 289 0.48 16.81 -6.74
C LYS A 289 -0.46 17.03 -5.55
N GLN A 290 -1.70 16.55 -5.67
CA GLN A 290 -2.75 16.71 -4.67
C GLN A 290 -3.12 15.39 -4.01
N ARG A 291 -3.84 15.49 -2.90
CA ARG A 291 -4.52 14.37 -2.25
C ARG A 291 -6.01 14.64 -2.18
N VAL A 292 -6.78 13.63 -2.52
CA VAL A 292 -8.23 13.60 -2.27
C VAL A 292 -8.44 12.81 -1.00
N ILE A 293 -9.16 13.42 -0.07
CA ILE A 293 -9.50 12.84 1.23
C ILE A 293 -11.01 12.83 1.33
N VAL A 294 -11.60 11.65 1.51
CA VAL A 294 -13.03 11.50 1.76
C VAL A 294 -13.24 10.98 3.17
N ARG A 295 -14.13 11.63 3.93
CA ARG A 295 -14.47 11.22 5.29
C ARG A 295 -15.92 10.78 5.36
N ALA A 296 -16.16 9.60 5.91
CA ALA A 296 -17.48 9.01 6.06
C ALA A 296 -17.76 8.69 7.53
N LEU A 297 -18.96 9.03 8.00
CA LEU A 297 -19.39 8.86 9.39
C LEU A 297 -20.28 7.62 9.53
N PRO A 298 -20.26 6.92 10.67
CA PRO A 298 -21.09 5.73 10.87
C PRO A 298 -22.57 6.05 10.73
N VAL A 299 -23.32 5.15 10.12
CA VAL A 299 -24.79 5.22 10.13
C VAL A 299 -25.24 5.01 11.58
N GLN A 300 -25.94 6.00 12.14
CA GLN A 300 -26.55 5.84 13.45
C GLN A 300 -27.63 4.75 13.34
N THR A 301 -27.39 3.57 13.91
CA THR A 301 -28.46 2.61 14.17
C THR A 301 -29.27 3.17 15.32
N THR A 302 -30.43 3.75 15.02
CA THR A 302 -31.45 3.96 16.05
C THR A 302 -31.87 2.59 16.56
N ASP A 303 -31.42 2.21 17.75
CA ASP A 303 -31.84 1.01 18.48
C ASP A 303 -33.31 1.10 18.96
N ASP A 304 -34.19 1.73 18.19
CA ASP A 304 -35.61 1.81 18.49
C ASP A 304 -36.39 0.83 17.61
N GLY A 305 -36.27 -0.45 17.96
CA GLY A 305 -37.28 -1.47 17.69
C GLY A 305 -38.59 -1.23 18.45
N ALA A 306 -38.94 0.01 18.75
CA ALA A 306 -40.25 0.42 19.25
C ALA A 306 -41.02 1.00 18.07
N ALA A 307 -41.84 0.16 17.44
CA ALA A 307 -42.97 0.64 16.67
C ALA A 307 -43.78 1.58 17.56
N LEU A 308 -43.72 2.89 17.29
CA LEU A 308 -44.70 3.84 17.78
C LEU A 308 -46.08 3.36 17.27
N PRO A 309 -47.05 3.05 18.14
CA PRO A 309 -48.41 2.86 17.68
C PRO A 309 -48.87 4.19 17.09
N ASP A 310 -49.26 4.15 15.82
CA ASP A 310 -49.94 5.24 15.13
C ASP A 310 -51.14 5.68 15.97
N SER A 311 -51.02 6.85 16.61
CA SER A 311 -52.09 7.51 17.33
C SER A 311 -52.65 8.65 16.47
N THR A 312 -53.43 8.29 15.45
CA THR A 312 -54.38 9.19 14.79
C THR A 312 -55.65 8.36 14.54
N ARG A 313 -56.72 8.48 15.35
CA ARG A 313 -57.73 9.54 15.43
C ARG A 313 -58.42 9.84 14.11
#